data_AF-A0A7C2KZW4-F1
#
_entry.id   AF-A0A7C2KZW4-F1
#
_cell.length_a   1.000
_cell.length_b   1.000
_cell.length_c   1.000
_cell.angle_alpha   90.00
_cell.angle_beta   90.00
_cell.angle_gamma   90.00
#
_symmetry.space_group_name_H-M   'P 1'
#
loop_
_entity.id
_entity.type
_entity.pdbx_description
1 polymer ?
#
loop_
_entity_poly.entity_id
_entity_poly.type
_entity_poly.pdbx_seq_one_letter_code
_entity_poly.pdbx_strand_id
1 'polypeptide(L)'
;MRLALAGAQIPVELVESWLFDDPQGRFQVERVPPVYLSMHGFAALAQGACELACTDRRIEPRELAEFGARPVAGRRVAFYGYALYVHPDNPLDSLYAGHLKLLLQKKISDWKELGGRAGPIRLLGPRKATRGGEILMRQANIWFADPTWEVRASDVEIIDAVAADPSALGFAAVGFDQGVRYLGLRMDRNDPPAFPSVEEIESERYGLAKVIYVYYTAPPGPNVRAALDYLFSDGGRRAIESTHVWPIAAERSVCHRAVTSGLATGAKPLLAEQWHTRRRGIGEASDFNVRHGWWTLPVPAIARGAPRSDAAP
;
A
#
# COMPACT_ATOMS: atom_id res chain seq x y z
N MET A 1 -16.36 -11.44 19.69
CA MET A 1 -14.90 -11.58 19.88
C MET A 1 -14.31 -10.19 19.86
N ARG A 2 -13.60 -9.79 20.92
CA ARG A 2 -12.99 -8.46 21.00
C ARG A 2 -11.55 -8.50 20.46
N LEU A 3 -11.19 -7.50 19.67
CA LEU A 3 -9.87 -7.34 19.07
C LEU A 3 -9.47 -5.87 19.09
N ALA A 4 -8.32 -5.59 19.66
CA ALA A 4 -7.61 -4.35 19.57
C ALA A 4 -6.65 -4.39 18.37
N LEU A 5 -6.76 -3.39 17.49
CA LEU A 5 -5.90 -3.18 16.33
C LEU A 5 -5.02 -1.95 16.53
N ALA A 6 -3.74 -2.04 16.16
CA ALA A 6 -2.84 -0.89 16.08
C ALA A 6 -1.96 -0.95 14.84
N GLY A 7 -1.40 0.18 14.41
CA GLY A 7 -0.44 0.21 13.31
C GLY A 7 -0.62 1.37 12.34
N ALA A 8 -0.32 1.09 11.07
CA ALA A 8 -0.44 2.07 10.01
C ALA A 8 -1.91 2.36 9.71
N GLN A 9 -2.22 3.61 9.40
CA GLN A 9 -3.61 4.07 9.26
C GLN A 9 -4.42 3.24 8.26
N ILE A 10 -3.95 3.14 7.01
CA ILE A 10 -4.66 2.41 5.94
C ILE A 10 -4.82 0.92 6.28
N PRO A 11 -3.76 0.17 6.68
CA PRO A 11 -3.93 -1.22 7.13
C PRO A 11 -4.94 -1.41 8.26
N VAL A 12 -4.95 -0.55 9.28
CA VAL A 12 -5.91 -0.67 10.40
C VAL A 12 -7.33 -0.42 9.92
N GLU A 13 -7.56 0.64 9.15
CA GLU A 13 -8.88 0.97 8.61
C GLU A 13 -9.44 -0.15 7.71
N LEU A 14 -8.59 -0.74 6.87
CA LEU A 14 -8.97 -1.84 5.99
C LEU A 14 -9.29 -3.12 6.77
N VAL A 15 -8.40 -3.55 7.68
CA VAL A 15 -8.61 -4.77 8.46
C VAL A 15 -9.85 -4.65 9.35
N GLU A 16 -10.08 -3.48 9.96
CA GLU A 16 -11.32 -3.23 10.70
C GLU A 16 -12.55 -3.35 9.80
N SER A 17 -12.55 -2.71 8.63
CA SER A 17 -13.66 -2.79 7.67
C SER A 17 -13.95 -4.23 7.28
N TRP A 18 -12.92 -5.03 6.99
CA TRP A 18 -13.11 -6.41 6.57
C TRP A 18 -13.70 -7.27 7.69
N LEU A 19 -13.21 -7.10 8.92
CA LEU A 19 -13.74 -7.80 10.10
C LEU A 19 -15.18 -7.37 10.43
N PHE A 20 -15.53 -6.11 10.18
CA PHE A 20 -16.89 -5.59 10.35
C PHE A 20 -17.88 -6.22 9.35
N ASP A 21 -17.41 -6.50 8.12
CA ASP A 21 -18.21 -7.15 7.07
C ASP A 21 -18.43 -8.66 7.30
N ASP A 22 -17.97 -9.23 8.42
CA ASP A 22 -18.26 -10.62 8.77
C ASP A 22 -19.78 -10.81 8.86
N PRO A 23 -20.39 -11.67 8.03
CA PRO A 23 -21.85 -11.82 7.98
C PRO A 23 -22.43 -12.40 9.27
N GLN A 24 -21.58 -12.98 10.12
CA GLN A 24 -21.95 -13.48 11.44
C GLN A 24 -21.81 -12.42 12.55
N GLY A 25 -21.28 -11.24 12.25
CA GLY A 25 -21.11 -10.13 13.20
C GLY A 25 -20.24 -10.49 14.40
N ARG A 26 -19.24 -11.38 14.24
CA ARG A 26 -18.51 -11.95 15.38
C ARG A 26 -17.50 -11.00 15.99
N PHE A 27 -17.02 -10.00 15.26
CA PHE A 27 -15.89 -9.17 15.66
C PHE A 27 -16.34 -7.81 16.21
N GLN A 28 -15.84 -7.46 17.40
CA GLN A 28 -15.91 -6.13 17.97
C GLN A 28 -14.48 -5.59 17.98
N VAL A 29 -14.23 -4.57 17.17
CA VAL A 29 -12.90 -4.01 16.95
C VAL A 29 -12.75 -2.71 17.72
N GLU A 30 -11.61 -2.53 18.38
CA GLU A 30 -11.16 -1.25 18.91
C GLU A 30 -9.82 -0.86 18.31
N ARG A 31 -9.59 0.44 18.10
CA ARG A 31 -8.33 0.99 17.60
C ARG A 31 -7.48 1.45 18.78
N VAL A 32 -6.22 1.05 18.82
CA VAL A 32 -5.25 1.48 19.82
C VAL A 32 -4.44 2.66 19.25
N PRO A 33 -4.67 3.89 19.74
CA PRO A 33 -3.93 5.05 19.27
C PRO A 33 -2.47 5.03 19.77
N PRO A 34 -1.53 5.62 19.02
CA PRO A 34 -1.69 6.32 17.75
C PRO A 34 -1.76 5.37 16.52
N VAL A 35 -2.75 5.57 15.65
CA VAL A 35 -2.96 4.80 14.40
C VAL A 35 -2.46 5.59 13.20
N TYR A 36 -1.14 5.54 12.95
CA TYR A 36 -0.51 6.30 11.86
C TYR A 36 0.60 5.53 11.17
N LEU A 37 1.50 4.91 11.94
CA LEU A 37 2.71 4.27 11.42
C LEU A 37 2.78 2.79 11.82
N SER A 38 3.37 1.98 10.95
CA SER A 38 3.61 0.55 11.19
C SER A 38 4.37 0.29 12.51
N MET A 39 5.32 1.17 12.86
CA MET A 39 6.07 1.08 14.14
C MET A 39 5.18 1.18 15.39
N HIS A 40 4.08 1.94 15.34
CA HIS A 40 3.14 2.01 16.47
C HIS A 40 2.43 0.67 16.67
N GLY A 41 2.15 -0.04 15.58
CA GLY A 41 1.57 -1.38 15.61
C GLY A 41 2.50 -2.39 16.27
N PHE A 42 3.76 -2.41 15.84
CA PHE A 42 4.76 -3.29 16.42
C PHE A 42 4.98 -3.01 17.92
N ALA A 43 5.11 -1.73 18.31
CA ALA A 43 5.27 -1.35 19.70
C ALA A 43 4.05 -1.72 20.56
N ALA A 44 2.83 -1.46 20.08
CA ALA A 44 1.59 -1.82 20.80
C ALA A 44 1.46 -3.33 20.98
N LEU A 45 1.79 -4.12 19.94
CA LEU A 45 1.78 -5.57 20.02
C LEU A 45 2.86 -6.10 20.97
N ALA A 46 4.06 -5.52 20.93
CA ALA A 46 5.14 -5.84 21.86
C ALA A 46 4.73 -5.53 23.31
N GLN A 47 3.99 -4.45 23.56
CA GLN A 47 3.50 -4.08 24.90
C GLN A 47 2.26 -4.88 25.34
N GLY A 48 1.68 -5.71 24.46
CA GLY A 48 0.44 -6.43 24.73
C GLY A 48 -0.79 -5.52 24.76
N ALA A 49 -0.70 -4.32 24.18
CA ALA A 49 -1.78 -3.36 24.10
C ALA A 49 -2.76 -3.63 22.95
N CYS A 50 -2.37 -4.47 21.98
CA CYS A 50 -3.25 -4.92 20.91
C CYS A 50 -3.08 -6.41 20.61
N GLU A 51 -4.10 -7.03 20.00
CA GLU A 51 -4.03 -8.41 19.53
C GLU A 51 -3.47 -8.53 18.11
N LEU A 52 -3.68 -7.50 17.28
CA LEU A 52 -3.23 -7.46 15.88
C LEU A 52 -2.54 -6.13 15.56
N ALA A 53 -1.29 -6.21 15.11
CA ALA A 53 -0.61 -5.09 14.48
C ALA A 53 -0.83 -5.12 12.97
N CYS A 54 -1.54 -4.12 12.42
CA CYS A 54 -1.83 -4.00 11.00
C CYS A 54 -0.81 -3.05 10.34
N THR A 55 0.02 -3.56 9.43
CA THR A 55 1.17 -2.82 8.90
C THR A 55 1.26 -2.89 7.38
N ASP A 56 1.95 -1.91 6.78
CA ASP A 56 2.17 -1.80 5.33
C ASP A 56 3.60 -2.18 4.90
N ARG A 57 4.37 -2.71 5.86
CA ARG A 57 5.72 -3.24 5.68
C ARG A 57 5.98 -4.38 6.65
N ARG A 58 7.07 -5.11 6.39
CA ARG A 58 7.58 -6.14 7.30
C ARG A 58 8.08 -5.53 8.60
N ILE A 59 8.04 -6.35 9.65
CA ILE A 59 8.70 -6.05 10.92
C ILE A 59 10.21 -5.99 10.69
N GLU A 60 10.85 -4.95 11.21
CA GLU A 60 12.29 -4.76 11.12
C GLU A 60 13.00 -5.37 12.33
N PRO A 61 14.30 -5.71 12.24
CA PRO A 61 15.05 -6.31 13.35
C PRO A 61 14.98 -5.51 14.67
N ARG A 62 14.97 -4.18 14.59
CA ARG A 62 14.87 -3.29 15.77
C ARG A 62 13.54 -3.43 16.51
N GLU A 63 12.46 -3.66 15.77
CA GLU A 63 11.11 -3.83 16.34
C GLU A 63 10.94 -5.25 16.87
N LEU A 64 11.51 -6.24 16.17
CA LEU A 64 11.55 -7.62 16.62
C LEU A 64 12.26 -7.74 17.98
N ALA A 65 13.29 -6.94 18.23
CA ALA A 65 14.00 -6.91 19.51
C ALA A 65 13.10 -6.53 20.69
N GLU A 66 12.03 -5.75 20.49
CA GLU A 66 11.08 -5.36 21.55
C GLU A 66 10.25 -6.54 22.08
N PHE A 67 10.18 -7.64 21.32
CA PHE A 67 9.47 -8.85 21.74
C PHE A 67 10.29 -9.73 22.70
N GLY A 68 11.61 -9.54 22.75
CA GLY A 68 12.53 -10.43 23.47
C GLY A 68 12.38 -11.87 23.00
N ALA A 69 12.17 -12.79 23.93
CA ALA A 69 11.98 -14.22 23.62
C ALA A 69 10.56 -14.59 23.16
N ARG A 70 9.59 -13.65 23.20
CA ARG A 70 8.20 -13.94 22.81
C ARG A 70 8.14 -14.14 21.30
N PRO A 71 7.61 -15.27 20.82
CA PRO A 71 7.52 -15.51 19.38
C PRO A 71 6.44 -14.60 18.78
N VAL A 72 6.78 -13.95 17.67
CA VAL A 72 5.86 -13.13 16.86
C VAL A 72 5.73 -13.75 15.47
N ALA A 73 4.53 -13.71 14.91
CA ALA A 73 4.24 -14.19 13.57
C ALA A 73 3.46 -13.13 12.78
N GLY A 74 3.60 -13.19 11.45
CA GLY A 74 2.94 -12.28 10.53
C GLY A 74 2.26 -13.02 9.38
N ARG A 75 1.14 -12.46 8.93
CA ARG A 75 0.40 -12.88 7.74
C ARG A 75 0.26 -11.72 6.76
N ARG A 76 0.57 -11.96 5.49
CA ARG A 76 0.16 -11.14 4.35
C ARG A 76 -1.31 -11.44 4.08
N VAL A 77 -2.16 -10.43 4.17
CA VAL A 77 -3.61 -10.60 4.04
C VAL A 77 -4.09 -10.17 2.67
N ALA A 78 -3.59 -9.03 2.21
CA ALA A 78 -4.01 -8.44 0.96
C ALA A 78 -2.90 -7.53 0.41
N PHE A 79 -3.04 -7.07 -0.82
CA PHE A 79 -2.22 -6.00 -1.36
C PHE A 79 -3.09 -5.03 -2.17
N TYR A 80 -2.67 -3.78 -2.21
CA TYR A 80 -3.18 -2.82 -3.19
C TYR A 80 -2.00 -2.24 -3.95
N GLY A 81 -2.22 -1.91 -5.21
CA GLY A 81 -1.17 -1.35 -6.04
C GLY A 81 -1.72 -0.48 -7.14
N TYR A 82 -0.82 0.35 -7.65
CA TYR A 82 -1.05 1.19 -8.81
C TYR A 82 0.04 0.90 -9.82
N ALA A 83 -0.25 1.14 -11.08
CA ALA A 83 0.68 0.93 -12.15
C ALA A 83 0.79 2.14 -13.07
N LEU A 84 1.93 2.16 -13.78
CA LEU A 84 2.14 3.02 -14.91
C LEU A 84 1.62 2.32 -16.16
N TYR A 85 0.77 3.00 -16.91
CA TYR A 85 0.18 2.52 -18.15
C TYR A 85 0.64 3.37 -19.31
N VAL A 86 0.96 2.70 -20.41
CA VAL A 86 1.29 3.33 -21.69
C VAL A 86 0.52 2.64 -22.81
N HIS A 87 0.35 3.36 -23.91
CA HIS A 87 -0.15 2.78 -25.15
C HIS A 87 0.78 1.63 -25.63
N PRO A 88 0.25 0.57 -26.26
CA PRO A 88 1.06 -0.54 -26.78
C PRO A 88 2.22 -0.11 -27.68
N ASP A 89 2.01 0.89 -28.54
CA ASP A 89 3.03 1.43 -29.46
C ASP A 89 4.15 2.24 -28.80
N ASN A 90 4.06 2.53 -27.50
CA ASN A 90 5.15 3.18 -26.79
C ASN A 90 6.36 2.24 -26.79
N PRO A 91 7.58 2.68 -27.15
CA PRO A 91 8.73 1.78 -27.28
C PRO A 91 9.42 1.45 -25.95
N LEU A 92 9.05 2.09 -24.84
CA LEU A 92 9.74 1.91 -23.56
C LEU A 92 9.19 0.74 -22.77
N ASP A 93 10.04 -0.20 -22.40
CA ASP A 93 9.62 -1.32 -21.54
C ASP A 93 9.48 -0.88 -20.08
N SER A 94 10.26 0.11 -19.63
CA SER A 94 10.26 0.52 -18.24
C SER A 94 10.85 1.90 -17.97
N LEU A 95 10.46 2.46 -16.82
CA LEU A 95 10.86 3.77 -16.31
C LEU A 95 11.62 3.62 -14.99
N TYR A 96 12.69 4.40 -14.82
CA TYR A 96 13.35 4.53 -13.52
C TYR A 96 12.52 5.42 -12.59
N ALA A 97 12.31 5.01 -11.35
CA ALA A 97 11.50 5.75 -10.37
C ALA A 97 11.98 7.19 -10.17
N GLY A 98 13.29 7.45 -10.26
CA GLY A 98 13.82 8.81 -10.23
C GLY A 98 13.36 9.67 -11.41
N HIS A 99 13.17 9.09 -12.61
CA HIS A 99 12.60 9.81 -13.76
C HIS A 99 11.10 10.05 -13.58
N LEU A 100 10.36 9.09 -12.99
CA LEU A 100 8.95 9.30 -12.62
C LEU A 100 8.81 10.53 -11.71
N LYS A 101 9.68 10.65 -10.70
CA LYS A 101 9.71 11.82 -9.82
C LYS A 101 9.97 13.12 -10.59
N LEU A 102 10.91 13.12 -11.54
CA LEU A 102 11.20 14.31 -12.36
C LEU A 102 10.04 14.68 -13.30
N LEU A 103 9.35 13.70 -13.88
CA LEU A 103 8.11 13.90 -14.64
C LEU A 103 7.03 14.56 -13.79
N LEU A 104 6.78 14.01 -12.60
CA LEU A 104 5.81 14.58 -11.66
C LEU A 104 6.24 15.94 -11.12
N GLN A 105 7.50 16.33 -11.25
CA GLN A 105 7.98 17.68 -10.92
C GLN A 105 8.00 18.63 -12.13
N LYS A 106 7.52 18.18 -13.30
CA LYS A 106 7.61 18.88 -14.60
C LYS A 106 9.03 19.28 -15.02
N LYS A 107 10.05 18.57 -14.52
CA LYS A 107 11.46 18.77 -14.91
C LYS A 107 11.82 18.01 -16.18
N ILE A 108 11.08 16.94 -16.47
CA ILE A 108 11.10 16.19 -17.72
C ILE A 108 9.69 16.25 -18.27
N SER A 109 9.55 16.38 -19.59
CA SER A 109 8.24 16.43 -20.23
C SER A 109 8.20 15.84 -21.63
N ASP A 110 9.34 15.34 -22.14
CA ASP A 110 9.44 14.76 -23.47
C ASP A 110 9.95 13.30 -23.39
N TRP A 111 9.31 12.41 -24.15
CA TRP A 111 9.66 11.00 -24.22
C TRP A 111 11.11 10.76 -24.65
N LYS A 112 11.72 11.66 -25.44
CA LYS A 112 13.15 11.57 -25.83
C LYS A 112 14.09 11.59 -24.63
N GLU A 113 13.73 12.32 -23.57
CA GLU A 113 14.54 12.44 -22.35
C GLU A 113 14.57 11.11 -21.56
N LEU A 114 13.68 10.19 -21.90
CA LEU A 114 13.54 8.86 -21.31
C LEU A 114 14.03 7.74 -22.26
N GLY A 115 14.58 8.11 -23.42
CA GLY A 115 15.01 7.17 -24.47
C GLY A 115 13.88 6.69 -25.39
N GLY A 116 12.71 7.33 -25.36
CA GLY A 116 11.58 7.06 -26.25
C GLY A 116 11.62 7.89 -27.54
N ARG A 117 10.55 7.79 -28.34
CA ARG A 117 10.33 8.65 -29.51
C ARG A 117 10.13 10.10 -29.04
N ALA A 118 10.70 11.08 -29.75
CA ALA A 118 10.52 12.48 -29.39
C ALA A 118 9.05 12.90 -29.42
N GLY A 119 8.61 13.61 -28.38
CA GLY A 119 7.24 14.08 -28.25
C GLY A 119 6.86 14.35 -26.79
N PRO A 120 5.88 15.24 -26.55
CA PRO A 120 5.45 15.56 -25.19
C PRO A 120 4.84 14.34 -24.49
N ILE A 121 5.01 14.29 -23.18
CA ILE A 121 4.43 13.29 -22.29
C ILE A 121 3.17 13.87 -21.67
N ARG A 122 2.03 13.24 -21.93
CA ARG A 122 0.77 13.60 -21.29
C ARG A 122 0.56 12.74 -20.05
N LEU A 123 0.85 13.30 -18.87
CA LEU A 123 0.68 12.63 -17.59
C LEU A 123 -0.80 12.64 -17.17
N LEU A 124 -1.38 11.46 -16.94
CA LEU A 124 -2.75 11.27 -16.50
C LEU A 124 -2.77 10.58 -15.13
N GLY A 125 -3.65 11.01 -14.23
CA GLY A 125 -3.71 10.43 -12.89
C GLY A 125 -5.01 10.73 -12.14
N PRO A 126 -5.23 10.08 -10.98
CA PRO A 126 -6.43 10.25 -10.20
C PRO A 126 -6.42 11.59 -9.43
N ARG A 127 -7.57 11.91 -8.80
CA ARG A 127 -7.67 13.04 -7.87
C ARG A 127 -6.72 12.86 -6.68
N LYS A 128 -6.10 13.96 -6.24
CA LYS A 128 -5.16 13.99 -5.09
C LYS A 128 -5.69 13.33 -3.81
N ALA A 129 -6.99 13.46 -3.53
CA ALA A 129 -7.63 12.94 -2.33
C ALA A 129 -7.92 11.43 -2.37
N THR A 130 -7.63 10.75 -3.48
CA THR A 130 -7.71 9.29 -3.57
C THR A 130 -6.41 8.66 -3.08
N ARG A 131 -6.45 7.37 -2.70
CA ARG A 131 -5.25 6.61 -2.31
C ARG A 131 -4.17 6.64 -3.40
N GLY A 132 -4.55 6.59 -4.68
CA GLY A 132 -3.63 6.69 -5.81
C GLY A 132 -3.02 8.09 -5.94
N GLY A 133 -3.82 9.13 -5.72
CA GLY A 133 -3.38 10.51 -5.68
C GLY A 133 -2.34 10.73 -4.58
N GLU A 134 -2.60 10.23 -3.37
CA GLU A 134 -1.64 10.30 -2.25
C GLU A 134 -0.31 9.62 -2.57
N ILE A 135 -0.35 8.45 -3.23
CA ILE A 135 0.85 7.74 -3.68
C ILE A 135 1.63 8.58 -4.69
N LEU A 136 0.98 9.14 -5.71
CA LEU A 136 1.65 10.01 -6.68
C LEU A 136 2.28 11.25 -6.02
N MET A 137 1.55 11.90 -5.12
CA MET A 137 2.06 13.08 -4.39
C MET A 137 3.30 12.73 -3.57
N ARG A 138 3.30 11.55 -2.93
CA ARG A 138 4.46 11.01 -2.21
C ARG A 138 5.65 10.77 -3.12
N GLN A 139 5.44 10.12 -4.26
CA GLN A 139 6.51 9.82 -5.23
C GLN A 139 7.13 11.11 -5.79
N ALA A 140 6.29 12.11 -6.05
CA ALA A 140 6.71 13.42 -6.53
C ALA A 140 7.41 14.28 -5.46
N ASN A 141 7.18 13.99 -4.17
CA ASN A 141 7.57 14.82 -3.04
C ASN A 141 6.98 16.25 -3.11
N ILE A 142 5.68 16.36 -3.45
CA ILE A 142 4.97 17.64 -3.65
C ILE A 142 3.68 17.74 -2.82
N TRP A 143 3.66 17.17 -1.61
CA TRP A 143 2.47 17.00 -0.74
C TRP A 143 1.46 18.16 -0.68
N PHE A 144 1.92 19.41 -0.69
CA PHE A 144 1.07 20.61 -0.58
C PHE A 144 0.80 21.31 -1.91
N ALA A 145 1.35 20.83 -3.02
CA ALA A 145 1.11 21.39 -4.35
C ALA A 145 -0.18 20.87 -4.97
N ASP A 146 -0.58 21.53 -6.05
CA ASP A 146 -1.55 21.00 -6.99
C ASP A 146 -0.95 19.83 -7.80
N PRO A 147 -1.79 18.88 -8.27
CA PRO A 147 -1.38 17.86 -9.20
C PRO A 147 -0.67 18.44 -10.42
N THR A 148 0.46 17.85 -10.78
CA THR A 148 1.24 18.20 -11.97
C THR A 148 0.84 17.39 -13.20
N TRP A 149 -0.11 16.48 -13.03
CA TRP A 149 -0.73 15.65 -14.05
C TRP A 149 -2.16 16.11 -14.35
N GLU A 150 -2.69 15.67 -15.48
CA GLU A 150 -4.08 15.87 -15.84
C GLU A 150 -4.96 14.91 -15.03
N VAL A 151 -5.85 15.48 -14.22
CA VAL A 151 -6.71 14.71 -13.32
C VAL A 151 -7.88 14.10 -14.09
N ARG A 152 -8.16 12.82 -13.80
CA ARG A 152 -9.33 12.08 -14.27
C ARG A 152 -10.26 11.69 -13.14
N ALA A 153 -11.53 11.45 -13.47
CA ALA A 153 -12.54 11.13 -12.47
C ALA A 153 -12.46 9.67 -11.99
N SER A 154 -11.96 8.75 -12.83
CA SER A 154 -11.82 7.33 -12.50
C SER A 154 -10.58 6.71 -13.14
N ASP A 155 -10.17 5.54 -12.64
CA ASP A 155 -9.11 4.73 -13.26
C ASP A 155 -9.48 4.36 -14.71
N VAL A 156 -10.75 4.02 -14.97
CA VAL A 156 -11.23 3.69 -16.33
C VAL A 156 -11.00 4.85 -17.30
N GLU A 157 -11.32 6.08 -16.91
CA GLU A 157 -11.05 7.26 -17.76
C GLU A 157 -9.56 7.51 -18.02
N ILE A 158 -8.68 7.10 -17.09
CA ILE A 158 -7.23 7.16 -17.29
C ILE A 158 -6.82 6.13 -18.33
N ILE A 159 -7.30 4.90 -18.20
CA ILE A 159 -7.00 3.79 -19.10
C ILE A 159 -7.50 4.08 -20.52
N ASP A 160 -8.74 4.51 -20.68
CA ASP A 160 -9.31 4.87 -21.99
C ASP A 160 -8.51 5.97 -22.67
N ALA A 161 -8.09 6.99 -21.91
CA ALA A 161 -7.28 8.07 -22.43
C ALA A 161 -5.86 7.62 -22.82
N VAL A 162 -5.26 6.64 -22.12
CA VAL A 162 -3.97 6.05 -22.51
C VAL A 162 -4.12 5.18 -23.77
N ALA A 163 -5.20 4.40 -23.87
CA ALA A 163 -5.48 3.57 -25.04
C ALA A 163 -5.70 4.39 -26.32
N ALA A 164 -6.18 5.63 -26.19
CA ALA A 164 -6.41 6.54 -27.32
C ALA A 164 -5.20 7.42 -27.70
N ASP A 165 -4.15 7.48 -26.88
CA ASP A 165 -3.06 8.45 -27.02
C ASP A 165 -1.67 7.82 -26.80
N PRO A 166 -0.91 7.56 -27.88
CA PRO A 166 0.45 7.02 -27.79
C PRO A 166 1.45 7.87 -26.98
N SER A 167 1.14 9.15 -26.76
CA SER A 167 1.96 10.08 -25.97
C SER A 167 1.60 10.08 -24.48
N ALA A 168 0.55 9.40 -24.06
CA ALA A 168 0.08 9.40 -22.68
C ALA A 168 0.87 8.44 -21.78
N LEU A 169 1.04 8.86 -20.52
CA LEU A 169 1.49 8.03 -19.41
C LEU A 169 0.44 8.14 -18.30
N GLY A 170 -0.29 7.05 -18.08
CA GLY A 170 -1.32 6.97 -17.06
C GLY A 170 -0.80 6.36 -15.76
N PHE A 171 -1.35 6.81 -14.64
CA PHE A 171 -1.22 6.16 -13.35
C PHE A 171 -2.60 5.78 -12.84
N ALA A 172 -2.86 4.49 -12.67
CA ALA A 172 -4.16 3.97 -12.24
C ALA A 172 -3.97 2.70 -11.39
N ALA A 173 -5.03 2.22 -10.75
CA ALA A 173 -4.99 0.94 -10.04
C ALA A 173 -4.53 -0.21 -10.97
N VAL A 174 -3.95 -1.26 -10.40
CA VAL A 174 -3.58 -2.47 -11.15
C VAL A 174 -4.82 -3.21 -11.65
N GLY A 175 -4.70 -3.97 -12.73
CA GLY A 175 -5.74 -4.89 -13.21
C GLY A 175 -6.34 -4.54 -14.58
N PHE A 176 -5.81 -3.54 -15.29
CA PHE A 176 -6.27 -3.20 -16.64
C PHE A 176 -5.30 -3.74 -17.70
N ASP A 177 -5.83 -4.38 -18.73
CA ASP A 177 -5.05 -4.97 -19.83
C ASP A 177 -5.66 -4.72 -21.21
N GLN A 178 -6.79 -4.00 -21.29
CA GLN A 178 -7.50 -3.72 -22.52
C GLN A 178 -6.97 -2.44 -23.17
N GLY A 179 -6.35 -2.57 -24.35
CA GLY A 179 -5.87 -1.42 -25.14
C GLY A 179 -4.67 -0.68 -24.56
N VAL A 180 -4.12 -1.16 -23.45
CA VAL A 180 -2.97 -0.57 -22.74
C VAL A 180 -2.02 -1.67 -22.30
N ARG A 181 -0.80 -1.27 -21.91
CA ARG A 181 0.14 -2.17 -21.24
C ARG A 181 0.78 -1.50 -20.05
N TYR A 182 1.27 -2.32 -19.12
CA TYR A 182 2.11 -1.84 -18.05
C TYR A 182 3.45 -1.32 -18.59
N LEU A 183 3.89 -0.19 -18.04
CA LEU A 183 5.27 0.27 -18.12
C LEU A 183 5.99 -0.21 -16.85
N GLY A 184 7.01 -1.05 -17.01
CA GLY A 184 7.78 -1.55 -15.88
C GLY A 184 8.42 -0.42 -15.08
N LEU A 185 8.67 -0.65 -13.80
CA LEU A 185 9.30 0.31 -12.90
C LEU A 185 10.62 -0.24 -12.40
N ARG A 186 11.69 0.56 -12.48
CA ARG A 186 12.97 0.24 -11.86
C ARG A 186 13.15 1.13 -10.62
N MET A 187 13.32 0.53 -9.45
CA MET A 187 13.49 1.27 -8.20
C MET A 187 14.89 1.88 -8.11
N ASP A 188 15.91 1.13 -8.54
CA ASP A 188 17.25 1.63 -8.83
C ASP A 188 17.56 1.62 -10.33
N ARG A 189 18.57 2.40 -10.76
CA ARG A 189 18.89 2.55 -12.20
C ARG A 189 19.25 1.24 -12.89
N ASN A 190 19.86 0.32 -12.15
CA ASN A 190 20.42 -0.93 -12.66
C ASN A 190 19.54 -2.14 -12.34
N ASP A 191 18.40 -1.94 -11.65
CA ASP A 191 17.49 -3.04 -11.35
C ASP A 191 16.84 -3.57 -12.63
N PRO A 192 16.52 -4.87 -12.70
CA PRO A 192 15.60 -5.35 -13.71
C PRO A 192 14.25 -4.65 -13.55
N PRO A 193 13.52 -4.41 -14.65
CA PRO A 193 12.16 -3.88 -14.59
C PRO A 193 11.27 -4.71 -13.68
N ALA A 194 10.50 -4.02 -12.86
CA ALA A 194 9.46 -4.62 -12.05
C ALA A 194 8.06 -4.28 -12.60
N PHE A 195 7.15 -5.24 -12.58
CA PHE A 195 5.77 -5.17 -13.03
C PHE A 195 4.83 -5.42 -11.85
N PRO A 196 3.55 -4.99 -11.94
CA PRO A 196 2.56 -5.20 -10.89
C PRO A 196 2.06 -6.66 -10.82
N SER A 197 2.97 -7.62 -10.77
CA SER A 197 2.64 -9.04 -10.54
C SER A 197 2.60 -9.33 -9.04
N VAL A 198 1.87 -10.38 -8.66
CA VAL A 198 1.79 -10.81 -7.24
C VAL A 198 3.19 -11.12 -6.72
N GLU A 199 4.03 -11.79 -7.50
CA GLU A 199 5.39 -12.18 -7.13
C GLU A 199 6.28 -10.97 -6.82
N GLU A 200 6.17 -9.91 -7.60
CA GLU A 200 7.01 -8.72 -7.45
C GLU A 200 6.51 -7.75 -6.39
N ILE A 201 5.20 -7.70 -6.19
CA ILE A 201 4.58 -6.98 -5.08
C ILE A 201 4.95 -7.66 -3.75
N GLU A 202 4.87 -9.00 -3.68
CA GLU A 202 5.21 -9.76 -2.48
C GLU A 202 6.70 -9.74 -2.12
N SER A 203 7.56 -9.69 -3.13
CA SER A 203 9.01 -9.52 -2.95
C SER A 203 9.43 -8.06 -2.74
N GLU A 204 8.47 -7.13 -2.69
CA GLU A 204 8.67 -5.69 -2.50
C GLU A 204 9.55 -5.03 -3.59
N ARG A 205 9.72 -5.69 -4.75
CA ARG A 205 10.42 -5.16 -5.92
C ARG A 205 9.61 -4.10 -6.66
N TYR A 206 8.27 -4.19 -6.59
CA TYR A 206 7.38 -3.24 -7.23
C TYR A 206 6.95 -2.11 -6.27
N GLY A 207 7.62 -0.95 -6.37
CA GLY A 207 7.48 0.14 -5.40
C GLY A 207 6.18 0.97 -5.43
N LEU A 208 5.24 0.66 -6.32
CA LEU A 208 3.92 1.32 -6.40
C LEU A 208 2.78 0.47 -5.81
N ALA A 209 3.13 -0.63 -5.15
CA ALA A 209 2.19 -1.45 -4.39
C ALA A 209 2.56 -1.51 -2.91
N LYS A 210 1.57 -1.88 -2.10
CA LYS A 210 1.70 -2.12 -0.69
C LYS A 210 1.02 -3.43 -0.33
N VAL A 211 1.74 -4.23 0.44
CA VAL A 211 1.20 -5.43 1.07
C VAL A 211 0.67 -5.03 2.45
N ILE A 212 -0.51 -5.54 2.78
CA ILE A 212 -1.13 -5.40 4.08
C ILE A 212 -0.79 -6.63 4.89
N TYR A 213 -0.11 -6.38 6.00
CA TYR A 213 0.35 -7.37 6.94
C TYR A 213 -0.47 -7.29 8.23
N VAL A 214 -0.73 -8.44 8.84
CA VAL A 214 -1.22 -8.55 10.22
C VAL A 214 -0.24 -9.36 11.04
N TYR A 215 0.27 -8.79 12.12
CA TYR A 215 1.18 -9.43 13.07
C TYR A 215 0.49 -9.71 14.40
N TYR A 216 0.89 -10.80 15.04
CA TYR A 216 0.37 -11.25 16.33
C TYR A 216 1.44 -12.00 17.13
N THR A 217 1.29 -12.03 18.45
CA THR A 217 2.08 -12.91 19.31
C THR A 217 1.67 -14.36 19.07
N ALA A 218 2.64 -15.24 18.83
CA ALA A 218 2.42 -16.64 18.56
C ALA A 218 2.48 -17.49 19.86
N PRO A 219 1.74 -18.61 19.95
CA PRO A 219 0.65 -19.00 19.07
C PRO A 219 -0.53 -18.02 19.19
N PRO A 220 -1.36 -17.86 18.14
CA PRO A 220 -2.49 -16.94 18.19
C PRO A 220 -3.53 -17.44 19.20
N GLY A 221 -4.01 -16.51 20.04
CA GLY A 221 -5.17 -16.72 20.90
C GLY A 221 -6.46 -16.95 20.09
N PRO A 222 -7.57 -17.33 20.74
CA PRO A 222 -8.80 -17.73 20.06
C PRO A 222 -9.41 -16.63 19.18
N ASN A 223 -9.41 -15.38 19.65
CA ASN A 223 -9.96 -14.25 18.88
C ASN A 223 -9.11 -13.94 17.64
N VAL A 224 -7.77 -13.93 17.80
CA VAL A 224 -6.83 -13.74 16.69
C VAL A 224 -6.97 -14.86 15.68
N ARG A 225 -7.05 -16.12 16.13
CA ARG A 225 -7.26 -17.27 15.27
C ARG A 225 -8.55 -17.14 14.45
N ALA A 226 -9.66 -16.81 15.09
CA ALA A 226 -10.93 -16.62 14.40
C ALA A 226 -10.88 -15.46 13.37
N ALA A 227 -10.18 -14.36 13.68
CA ALA A 227 -9.97 -13.27 12.74
C ALA A 227 -9.16 -13.70 11.52
N LEU A 228 -8.04 -14.42 11.74
CA LEU A 228 -7.24 -14.95 10.64
C LEU A 228 -8.05 -15.94 9.79
N ASP A 229 -8.78 -16.86 10.41
CA ASP A 229 -9.60 -17.85 9.72
C ASP A 229 -10.68 -17.15 8.86
N TYR A 230 -11.29 -16.09 9.39
CA TYR A 230 -12.25 -15.29 8.63
C TYR A 230 -11.58 -14.53 7.47
N LEU A 231 -10.46 -13.83 7.69
CA LEU A 231 -9.76 -13.07 6.66
C LEU A 231 -9.36 -13.93 5.45
N PHE A 232 -9.03 -15.21 5.68
CA PHE A 232 -8.67 -16.16 4.62
C PHE A 232 -9.86 -17.01 4.09
N SER A 233 -11.06 -16.84 4.67
CA SER A 233 -12.30 -17.47 4.19
C SER A 233 -12.85 -16.78 2.94
N ASP A 234 -13.84 -17.40 2.29
CA ASP A 234 -14.53 -16.76 1.15
C ASP A 234 -15.25 -15.47 1.56
N GLY A 235 -15.73 -15.36 2.80
CA GLY A 235 -16.32 -14.13 3.34
C GLY A 235 -15.30 -13.01 3.44
N GLY A 236 -14.14 -13.30 4.04
CA GLY A 236 -13.02 -12.36 4.15
C GLY A 236 -12.47 -11.93 2.80
N ARG A 237 -12.33 -12.85 1.82
CA ARG A 237 -11.90 -12.50 0.46
C ARG A 237 -12.85 -11.51 -0.21
N ARG A 238 -14.17 -11.74 -0.14
CA ARG A 238 -15.17 -10.80 -0.66
C ARG A 238 -15.10 -9.44 0.04
N ALA A 239 -14.91 -9.42 1.36
CA ALA A 239 -14.76 -8.18 2.12
C ALA A 239 -13.50 -7.40 1.66
N ILE A 240 -12.38 -8.09 1.47
CA ILE A 240 -11.14 -7.50 0.92
C ILE A 240 -11.37 -6.90 -0.46
N GLU A 241 -11.94 -7.67 -1.39
CA GLU A 241 -12.21 -7.24 -2.77
C GLU A 241 -13.15 -6.03 -2.83
N SER A 242 -14.14 -5.96 -1.93
CA SER A 242 -15.10 -4.85 -1.85
C SER A 242 -14.44 -3.50 -1.54
N THR A 243 -13.22 -3.52 -0.98
CA THR A 243 -12.44 -2.31 -0.67
C THR A 243 -11.44 -1.92 -1.76
N HIS A 244 -11.54 -2.53 -2.96
CA HIS A 244 -10.62 -2.36 -4.09
C HIS A 244 -9.17 -2.74 -3.74
N VAL A 245 -9.02 -3.85 -3.02
CA VAL A 245 -7.76 -4.48 -2.62
C VAL A 245 -7.80 -5.94 -3.03
N TRP A 246 -6.66 -6.54 -3.35
CA TRP A 246 -6.57 -7.94 -3.79
C TRP A 246 -6.16 -8.85 -2.64
N PRO A 247 -6.89 -9.96 -2.39
CA PRO A 247 -6.55 -10.89 -1.32
C PRO A 247 -5.28 -11.68 -1.64
N ILE A 248 -4.52 -12.01 -0.61
CA ILE A 248 -3.37 -12.93 -0.70
C ILE A 248 -3.82 -14.30 -0.21
N ALA A 249 -3.57 -15.33 -1.03
CA ALA A 249 -3.95 -16.69 -0.72
C ALA A 249 -3.23 -17.20 0.55
N ALA A 250 -3.91 -18.05 1.34
CA ALA A 250 -3.43 -18.47 2.66
C ALA A 250 -2.06 -19.17 2.60
N GLU A 251 -1.81 -19.95 1.55
CA GLU A 251 -0.55 -20.64 1.26
C GLU A 251 0.61 -19.68 0.99
N ARG A 252 0.31 -18.49 0.45
CA ARG A 252 1.27 -17.40 0.24
C ARG A 252 1.27 -16.40 1.40
N SER A 253 0.49 -16.60 2.46
CA SER A 253 0.34 -15.57 3.50
C SER A 253 1.52 -15.44 4.46
N VAL A 254 2.40 -16.44 4.59
CA VAL A 254 3.39 -16.47 5.68
C VAL A 254 4.49 -15.43 5.47
N CYS A 255 4.68 -14.50 6.42
CA CYS A 255 5.73 -13.47 6.32
C CYS A 255 7.10 -14.01 6.67
N HIS A 256 7.20 -14.77 7.78
CA HIS A 256 8.35 -15.53 8.29
C HIS A 256 7.80 -16.51 9.36
N ARG A 257 8.43 -17.68 9.57
CA ARG A 257 8.12 -18.54 10.73
C ARG A 257 8.58 -17.84 12.01
N ALA A 258 7.86 -18.05 13.11
CA ALA A 258 8.16 -17.44 14.41
C ALA A 258 9.66 -17.56 14.76
N VAL A 259 10.37 -16.44 14.77
CA VAL A 259 11.76 -16.39 15.20
C VAL A 259 11.74 -16.22 16.71
N THR A 260 12.06 -17.28 17.46
CA THR A 260 12.48 -17.16 18.84
C THR A 260 13.86 -16.51 18.86
N SER A 261 14.11 -15.54 19.73
CA SER A 261 15.48 -15.08 20.02
C SER A 261 16.26 -16.20 20.72
N GLY A 262 16.66 -17.21 19.96
CA GLY A 262 17.65 -18.19 20.38
C GLY A 262 19.02 -17.65 20.02
N LEU A 263 19.88 -17.48 21.02
CA LEU A 263 21.33 -17.43 20.84
C LEU A 263 21.74 -18.70 20.07
N ALA A 264 21.80 -18.61 18.74
CA ALA A 264 22.43 -19.60 17.89
C ALA A 264 23.77 -19.03 17.43
N THR A 265 24.80 -19.40 18.18
CA THR A 265 26.20 -19.34 17.79
C THR A 265 26.40 -19.98 16.41
N GLY A 266 27.07 -19.26 15.51
CA GLY A 266 27.88 -19.87 14.45
C GLY A 266 27.17 -20.34 13.18
N ALA A 267 26.66 -19.42 12.36
CA ALA A 267 26.71 -19.54 10.90
C ALA A 267 26.62 -18.15 10.28
N LYS A 268 27.71 -17.67 9.67
CA LYS A 268 27.73 -16.42 8.90
C LYS A 268 26.91 -16.59 7.62
N PRO A 269 25.88 -15.78 7.35
CA PRO A 269 25.46 -15.52 5.99
C PRO A 269 26.46 -14.55 5.35
N LEU A 270 26.80 -14.81 4.09
CA LEU A 270 27.73 -14.02 3.29
C LEU A 270 27.25 -12.57 3.10
N LEU A 271 28.07 -11.64 3.62
CA LEU A 271 28.39 -10.29 3.15
C LEU A 271 27.24 -9.42 2.60
N ALA A 272 26.65 -8.65 3.50
CA ALA A 272 26.18 -7.30 3.23
C ALA A 272 27.14 -6.31 3.93
N GLU A 273 28.23 -5.92 3.27
CA GLU A 273 29.06 -4.80 3.71
C GLU A 273 29.48 -3.99 2.48
N GLN A 274 29.02 -2.74 2.42
CA GLN A 274 29.86 -1.54 2.24
C GLN A 274 28.99 -0.34 1.84
N TRP A 275 28.41 0.36 2.82
CA TRP A 275 28.01 1.78 2.64
C TRP A 275 28.15 2.55 3.96
N HIS A 276 29.38 2.85 4.34
CA HIS A 276 29.69 3.97 5.23
C HIS A 276 30.89 4.74 4.70
N THR A 277 30.65 5.94 4.16
CA THR A 277 31.20 7.21 4.66
C THR A 277 31.00 8.34 3.64
N ARG A 278 30.25 9.37 4.03
CA ARG A 278 30.65 10.79 4.04
C ARG A 278 29.42 11.65 4.36
N ARG A 279 29.25 11.99 5.63
CA ARG A 279 28.58 13.23 6.05
C ARG A 279 29.67 14.21 6.48
N ARG A 280 29.69 15.40 5.89
CA ARG A 280 30.27 16.62 6.47
C ARG A 280 29.31 17.77 6.17
N GLY A 281 28.98 18.52 7.24
CA GLY A 281 28.50 19.92 7.28
C GLY A 281 27.25 20.23 6.46
N ILE A 282 26.17 20.79 7.00
CA ILE A 282 26.04 22.10 7.66
C ILE A 282 24.63 22.04 8.31
N GLY A 283 24.44 22.30 9.60
CA GLY A 283 24.18 23.63 10.17
C GLY A 283 22.81 23.62 10.88
N GLU A 284 22.79 24.08 12.12
CA GLU A 284 21.69 23.97 13.09
C GLU A 284 20.47 24.88 12.86
N ALA A 285 19.36 24.42 13.45
CA ALA A 285 18.27 25.16 14.09
C ALA A 285 17.32 26.03 13.24
N SER A 286 16.02 25.68 13.28
CA SER A 286 15.05 26.46 14.09
C SER A 286 13.66 25.79 14.08
N ASP A 287 13.02 25.89 15.25
CA ASP A 287 11.70 25.40 15.61
C ASP A 287 10.60 25.83 14.64
N PHE A 288 9.71 24.91 14.27
CA PHE A 288 8.39 25.24 13.76
C PHE A 288 7.31 24.43 14.47
N ASN A 289 6.62 25.14 15.36
CA ASN A 289 5.44 24.74 16.09
C ASN A 289 4.25 24.62 15.12
N VAL A 290 3.75 23.41 14.87
CA VAL A 290 2.56 23.19 14.03
C VAL A 290 1.34 22.95 14.94
N ARG A 291 0.46 23.95 15.00
CA ARG A 291 -0.89 23.80 15.56
C ARG A 291 -1.74 22.97 14.60
N HIS A 292 -2.22 21.81 15.05
CA HIS A 292 -3.13 20.97 14.30
C HIS A 292 -4.59 21.42 14.48
N GLY A 293 -5.18 21.98 13.42
CA GLY A 293 -6.63 22.18 13.28
C GLY A 293 -7.24 20.99 12.55
N TRP A 294 -8.24 20.37 13.19
CA TRP A 294 -8.91 19.15 12.76
C TRP A 294 -10.04 19.47 11.79
N TRP A 295 -10.24 18.63 10.77
CA TRP A 295 -11.49 18.58 10.01
C TRP A 295 -12.01 17.14 9.96
N THR A 296 -13.09 16.90 10.68
CA THR A 296 -14.00 15.77 10.48
C THR A 296 -14.83 16.03 9.22
N LEU A 297 -14.83 15.10 8.27
CA LEU A 297 -15.74 15.14 7.12
C LEU A 297 -17.01 14.30 7.42
N PRO A 298 -18.22 14.78 7.06
CA PRO A 298 -19.46 14.05 7.27
C PRO A 298 -19.68 12.96 6.20
N VAL A 299 -20.19 11.81 6.64
CA VAL A 299 -20.64 10.70 5.79
C VAL A 299 -22.04 11.03 5.23
N PRO A 300 -22.30 10.93 3.91
CA PRO A 300 -23.65 11.09 3.37
C PRO A 300 -24.52 9.87 3.69
N ALA A 301 -25.73 10.11 4.19
CA ALA A 301 -26.73 9.08 4.44
C ALA A 301 -27.26 8.48 3.13
N ILE A 302 -27.19 7.15 3.00
CA ILE A 302 -27.82 6.39 1.91
C ILE A 302 -29.33 6.35 2.17
N ALA A 303 -30.11 7.00 1.29
CA ALA A 303 -31.56 6.94 1.31
C ALA A 303 -32.04 5.51 0.95
N ARG A 304 -32.74 4.86 1.87
CA ARG A 304 -33.42 3.58 1.61
C ARG A 304 -34.75 3.85 0.92
N GLY A 305 -34.93 3.32 -0.29
CA GLY A 305 -36.20 3.32 -1.00
C GLY A 305 -37.25 2.48 -0.26
N ALA A 306 -38.46 3.03 -0.12
CA ALA A 306 -39.63 2.31 0.35
C ALA A 306 -40.29 1.55 -0.82
N PRO A 307 -40.90 0.36 -0.58
CA PRO A 307 -41.58 -0.39 -1.63
C PRO A 307 -42.95 0.23 -1.92
N ARG A 308 -43.29 0.39 -3.20
CA ARG A 308 -44.68 0.64 -3.65
C ARG A 308 -45.31 -0.70 -4.03
N SER A 309 -46.42 -1.00 -3.34
CA SER A 309 -47.31 -2.12 -3.58
C SER A 309 -48.23 -1.86 -4.78
N ASP A 310 -48.52 -2.93 -5.52
CA ASP A 310 -49.56 -3.02 -6.53
C ASP A 310 -50.96 -2.68 -6.01
N ALA A 311 -51.73 -1.95 -6.81
CA ALA A 311 -53.17 -2.14 -7.01
C ALA A 311 -53.65 -1.28 -8.20
N ALA A 312 -53.92 -1.93 -9.33
CA ALA A 312 -54.86 -1.43 -10.33
C ALA A 312 -56.29 -1.87 -9.91
N PRO A 313 -57.35 -1.27 -10.48
CA PRO A 313 -57.71 -1.51 -11.88
C PRO A 313 -57.70 -0.27 -12.78
#